data_AF-A0A834GNU5-F1
#
_entry.id   AF-A0A834GNU5-F1
#
_cell.length_a   1.000
_cell.length_b   1.000
_cell.length_c   1.000
_cell.angle_alpha   90.00
_cell.angle_beta   90.00
_cell.angle_gamma   90.00
#
_symmetry.space_group_name_H-M   'P 1'
#
loop_
_entity.id
_entity.type
_entity.pdbx_description
1 polymer ?
#
loop_
_entity_poly.entity_id
_entity_poly.type
_entity_poly.pdbx_seq_one_letter_code
_entity_poly.pdbx_strand_id
1 'polypeptide(L)'
;MPCGVNPCVRQLYDVELAPFQIALPKQVEPFEIALLNQVGSEGKLVLPMRTNIRSLSKVVTVPKSTLHLRINEGDIRPHTSAVKPYLKEEGKRSRLQFCVSMVEPSSLQSQPMFKRMYNYVHIDEKWFFLSKGAERYYLLPAEKEPHRTCKSKKFITKVMFLAAVARPPI
;
A
#
# COMPACT_ATOMS: atom_id res chain seq x y z
N MET A 1 -11.54 -51.17 -28.53
CA MET A 1 -10.61 -50.88 -29.65
C MET A 1 -9.48 -50.03 -29.10
N PRO A 2 -8.23 -50.51 -29.11
CA PRO A 2 -7.08 -49.82 -28.55
C PRO A 2 -6.43 -48.90 -29.60
N CYS A 3 -6.09 -47.67 -29.21
CA CYS A 3 -5.29 -46.76 -30.02
C CYS A 3 -3.80 -47.14 -29.88
N GLY A 4 -3.17 -47.40 -31.01
CA GLY A 4 -1.77 -47.83 -31.10
C GLY A 4 -0.76 -46.68 -31.05
N VAL A 5 0.32 -46.95 -30.31
CA VAL A 5 1.75 -46.67 -30.56
C VAL A 5 2.21 -45.22 -30.84
N ASN A 6 2.94 -44.68 -29.83
CA ASN A 6 4.16 -43.83 -29.80
C ASN A 6 5.03 -43.75 -31.09
N PRO A 7 6.12 -42.93 -31.24
CA PRO A 7 6.87 -42.06 -30.29
C PRO A 7 7.45 -40.74 -30.92
N CYS A 8 8.22 -39.98 -30.12
CA CYS A 8 9.36 -39.10 -30.46
C CYS A 8 9.53 -38.43 -31.84
N VAL A 9 9.58 -37.08 -31.79
CA VAL A 9 10.68 -36.22 -32.26
C VAL A 9 11.32 -36.55 -33.62
N ARG A 10 11.03 -35.74 -34.65
CA ARG A 10 12.04 -34.97 -35.41
C ARG A 10 11.41 -34.12 -36.53
N GLN A 11 11.73 -32.83 -36.45
CA GLN A 11 12.14 -31.92 -37.53
C GLN A 11 11.08 -31.41 -38.52
N LEU A 12 10.79 -30.10 -38.46
CA LEU A 12 11.39 -28.99 -39.24
C LEU A 12 10.53 -28.67 -40.46
N TYR A 13 9.74 -27.61 -40.35
CA TYR A 13 9.46 -26.74 -41.48
C TYR A 13 9.67 -25.30 -41.02
N ASP A 14 10.73 -24.74 -41.59
CA ASP A 14 11.17 -23.38 -41.48
C ASP A 14 10.06 -22.42 -41.93
N VAL A 15 9.68 -21.51 -41.04
CA VAL A 15 9.12 -20.23 -41.45
C VAL A 15 9.97 -19.17 -40.79
N GLU A 16 10.94 -18.72 -41.58
CA GLU A 16 11.73 -17.52 -41.40
C GLU A 16 10.75 -16.33 -41.28
N LEU A 17 10.45 -15.93 -40.05
CA LEU A 17 9.78 -14.68 -39.74
C LEU A 17 10.79 -13.81 -39.01
N ALA A 18 11.17 -12.75 -39.72
CA ALA A 18 12.16 -11.73 -39.43
C ALA A 18 12.43 -11.46 -37.93
N PRO A 19 13.68 -11.14 -37.55
CA PRO A 19 13.95 -10.65 -36.21
C PRO A 19 13.19 -9.34 -36.02
N PHE A 20 12.07 -9.40 -35.31
CA PHE A 20 11.46 -8.22 -34.74
C PHE A 20 12.50 -7.66 -33.78
N GLN A 21 13.27 -6.66 -34.24
CA GLN A 21 14.13 -5.88 -33.36
C GLN A 21 13.24 -5.28 -32.28
N ILE A 22 13.11 -6.00 -31.17
CA ILE A 22 12.82 -5.38 -29.89
C ILE A 22 13.98 -4.43 -29.72
N ALA A 23 13.73 -3.15 -29.99
CA ALA A 23 14.67 -2.09 -29.70
C ALA A 23 15.14 -2.32 -28.26
N LEU A 24 16.43 -2.66 -28.13
CA LEU A 24 17.10 -2.72 -26.84
C LEU A 24 16.65 -1.48 -26.07
N PRO A 25 16.22 -1.61 -24.81
CA PRO A 25 15.86 -0.46 -24.00
C PRO A 25 17.03 0.51 -24.14
N LYS A 26 16.74 1.71 -24.67
CA LYS A 26 17.73 2.76 -24.90
C LYS A 26 18.66 2.72 -23.69
N GLN A 27 19.94 2.42 -23.93
CA GLN A 27 20.96 2.47 -22.90
C GLN A 27 20.77 3.83 -22.22
N VAL A 28 20.22 3.80 -21.01
CA VAL A 28 20.09 5.01 -20.22
C VAL A 28 21.52 5.26 -19.78
N GLU A 29 22.11 6.26 -20.41
CA GLU A 29 23.50 6.64 -20.21
C GLU A 29 23.84 6.64 -18.71
N PRO A 30 25.02 6.11 -18.32
CA PRO A 30 25.48 6.08 -16.92
C PRO A 30 25.42 7.44 -16.19
N PHE A 31 25.24 8.52 -16.95
CA PHE A 31 25.09 9.89 -16.47
C PHE A 31 23.77 10.17 -15.71
N GLU A 32 22.68 9.43 -15.92
CA GLU A 32 21.45 9.64 -15.13
C GLU A 32 21.52 9.05 -13.70
N ILE A 33 22.50 8.19 -13.43
CA ILE A 33 22.75 7.65 -12.08
C ILE A 33 23.54 8.67 -11.23
N ALA A 34 24.31 9.56 -11.87
CA ALA A 34 25.10 10.58 -11.19
C ALA A 34 24.25 11.71 -10.56
N LEU A 35 23.06 12.00 -11.11
CA LEU A 35 22.20 13.07 -10.59
C LEU A 35 21.56 12.72 -9.23
N LEU A 36 21.37 11.43 -8.94
CA LEU A 36 20.85 10.97 -7.65
C LEU A 36 21.93 10.94 -6.56
N ASN A 37 23.20 10.85 -6.95
CA ASN A 37 24.33 10.86 -6.03
C ASN A 37 24.89 12.27 -5.77
N GLN A 38 24.68 13.24 -6.69
CA GLN A 38 25.08 14.64 -6.49
C GLN A 38 24.16 15.42 -5.55
N VAL A 39 22.92 14.98 -5.33
CA VAL A 39 22.03 15.57 -4.31
C VAL A 39 22.41 15.13 -2.88
N GLY A 40 23.26 14.11 -2.76
CA GLY A 40 23.72 13.57 -1.47
C GLY A 40 24.68 14.46 -0.67
N SER A 41 25.32 15.46 -1.29
CA SER A 41 26.29 16.32 -0.59
C SER A 41 25.74 17.70 -0.17
N GLU A 42 24.73 18.27 -0.85
CA GLU A 42 24.24 19.62 -0.49
C GLU A 42 22.71 19.84 -0.52
N GLY A 43 21.88 18.82 -0.79
CA GLY A 43 20.44 19.03 -0.96
C GLY A 43 19.55 18.03 -0.21
N LYS A 44 19.35 18.23 1.10
CA LYS A 44 18.30 17.52 1.88
C LYS A 44 16.96 17.57 1.13
N LEU A 45 16.46 16.43 0.64
CA LEU A 45 15.14 16.39 0.02
C LEU A 45 14.08 16.55 1.12
N VAL A 46 13.35 17.66 1.09
CA VAL A 46 12.36 18.00 2.13
C VAL A 46 11.23 16.96 2.12
N LEU A 47 10.99 16.39 3.30
CA LEU A 47 10.15 15.20 3.51
C LEU A 47 8.72 15.25 2.96
N PRO A 48 7.98 16.36 3.06
CA PRO A 48 6.60 16.41 2.58
C PRO A 48 6.49 16.06 1.09
N MET A 49 7.58 16.25 0.33
CA MET A 49 7.59 16.14 -1.12
C MET A 49 7.84 14.72 -1.64
N ARG A 50 7.96 13.73 -0.75
CA ARG A 50 8.25 12.32 -1.08
C ARG A 50 7.19 11.36 -0.53
N THR A 51 5.96 11.84 -0.39
CA THR A 51 4.78 11.04 0.01
C THR A 51 4.14 10.28 -1.13
N ASN A 52 4.28 10.77 -2.35
CA ASN A 52 3.68 10.20 -3.54
C ASN A 52 4.68 10.23 -4.70
N ILE A 53 4.54 9.29 -5.64
CA ILE A 53 5.48 9.14 -6.77
C ILE A 53 5.49 10.40 -7.65
N ARG A 54 4.35 11.11 -7.75
CA ARG A 54 4.23 12.34 -8.53
C ARG A 54 5.05 13.49 -7.91
N SER A 55 5.02 13.65 -6.59
CA SER A 55 5.78 14.67 -5.89
C SER A 55 7.27 14.32 -5.88
N LEU A 56 7.59 13.03 -5.71
CA LEU A 56 8.96 12.53 -5.83
C LEU A 56 9.55 12.81 -7.21
N SER A 57 8.80 12.52 -8.27
CA SER A 57 9.19 12.77 -9.67
C SER A 57 9.54 14.24 -9.92
N LYS A 58 8.78 15.17 -9.33
CA LYS A 58 9.03 16.62 -9.46
C LYS A 58 10.29 17.07 -8.73
N VAL A 59 10.60 16.45 -7.59
CA VAL A 59 11.75 16.80 -6.75
C VAL A 59 13.04 16.22 -7.30
N VAL A 60 12.97 14.97 -7.74
CA VAL A 60 14.10 14.21 -8.27
C VAL A 60 14.34 14.53 -9.76
N THR A 61 13.41 15.24 -10.40
CA THR A 61 13.42 15.58 -11.83
C THR A 61 13.52 14.34 -12.73
N VAL A 62 13.03 13.21 -12.23
CA VAL A 62 13.00 11.93 -12.95
C VAL A 62 11.55 11.63 -13.32
N PRO A 63 11.27 11.14 -14.54
CA PRO A 63 9.91 10.80 -14.93
C PRO A 63 9.33 9.69 -14.05
N LYS A 64 8.01 9.74 -13.85
CA LYS A 64 7.30 8.78 -12.99
C LYS A 64 7.51 7.33 -13.42
N SER A 65 7.60 7.08 -14.73
CA SER A 65 7.83 5.76 -15.30
C SER A 65 9.12 5.13 -14.77
N THR A 66 10.22 5.90 -14.76
CA THR A 66 11.51 5.45 -14.24
C THR A 66 11.47 5.22 -12.73
N LEU A 67 10.76 6.07 -11.98
CA LEU A 67 10.56 5.82 -10.54
C LEU A 67 9.72 4.57 -10.26
N HIS A 68 8.70 4.30 -11.08
CA HIS A 68 7.91 3.07 -10.97
C HIS A 68 8.76 1.82 -11.27
N LEU A 69 9.60 1.88 -12.30
CA LEU A 69 10.52 0.80 -12.65
C LEU A 69 11.46 0.49 -11.47
N ARG A 70 12.09 1.50 -10.89
CA ARG A 70 13.00 1.35 -9.74
C ARG A 70 12.33 0.85 -8.46
N ILE A 71 11.05 1.17 -8.25
CA ILE A 71 10.26 0.59 -7.14
C ILE A 71 10.04 -0.90 -7.37
N ASN A 72 9.78 -1.31 -8.62
CA ASN A 72 9.57 -2.71 -8.99
C ASN A 72 10.88 -3.52 -8.96
N GLU A 73 12.00 -2.90 -9.37
CA GLU A 73 13.35 -3.47 -9.31
C GLU A 73 13.88 -3.58 -7.88
N GLY A 74 13.29 -2.83 -6.93
CA GLY A 74 13.60 -2.92 -5.50
C GLY A 74 14.58 -1.87 -5.00
N ASP A 75 15.13 -1.03 -5.89
CA ASP A 75 16.01 0.09 -5.56
C ASP A 75 15.32 1.14 -4.66
N ILE A 76 13.99 1.23 -4.74
CA ILE A 76 13.18 2.12 -3.91
C ILE A 76 12.13 1.31 -3.16
N ARG A 77 12.33 1.10 -1.85
CA ARG A 77 11.41 0.32 -1.01
C ARG A 77 10.27 1.17 -0.43
N PRO A 78 8.99 0.88 -0.74
CA PRO A 78 7.87 1.47 -0.03
C PRO A 78 7.81 0.96 1.42
N HIS A 79 7.79 1.88 2.40
CA HIS A 79 7.60 1.53 3.81
C HIS A 79 6.29 2.11 4.37
N THR A 80 5.57 1.30 5.14
CA THR A 80 4.42 1.70 5.95
C THR A 80 4.51 1.07 7.33
N SER A 81 4.49 1.89 8.38
CA SER A 81 4.44 1.43 9.76
C SER A 81 3.08 1.80 10.37
N ALA A 82 2.18 0.81 10.46
CA ALA A 82 0.91 0.97 11.15
C ALA A 82 1.01 0.45 12.58
N VAL A 83 0.68 1.30 13.56
CA VAL A 83 0.62 0.90 14.97
C VAL A 83 -0.68 0.14 15.22
N LYS A 84 -0.59 -1.12 15.70
CA LYS A 84 -1.75 -1.93 16.10
C LYS A 84 -1.95 -1.85 17.63
N PRO A 85 -3.20 -1.72 18.11
CA PRO A 85 -3.46 -1.71 19.55
C PRO A 85 -3.21 -3.10 20.17
N TYR A 86 -2.59 -3.13 21.35
CA TYR A 86 -2.42 -4.35 22.13
C TYR A 86 -3.74 -4.70 22.85
N LEU A 87 -4.26 -5.90 22.62
CA LEU A 87 -5.49 -6.40 23.22
C LEU A 87 -5.16 -7.46 24.28
N LYS A 88 -5.59 -7.24 25.53
CA LYS A 88 -5.54 -8.24 26.60
C LYS A 88 -6.45 -9.43 26.27
N GLU A 89 -6.14 -10.61 26.83
CA GLU A 89 -6.95 -11.83 26.62
C GLU A 89 -8.40 -11.66 27.04
N GLU A 90 -8.66 -10.95 28.13
CA GLU A 90 -10.02 -10.61 28.57
C GLU A 90 -10.76 -9.78 27.51
N GLY A 91 -10.11 -8.77 26.94
CA GLY A 91 -10.69 -7.96 25.85
C GLY A 91 -10.98 -8.78 24.59
N LYS A 92 -10.20 -9.84 24.33
CA LYS A 92 -10.50 -10.78 23.24
C LYS A 92 -11.76 -11.59 23.55
N ARG A 93 -11.91 -12.10 24.77
CA ARG A 93 -13.08 -12.88 25.21
C ARG A 93 -14.36 -12.07 25.14
N SER A 94 -14.37 -10.84 25.66
CA SER A 94 -15.55 -9.98 25.62
C SER A 94 -15.97 -9.63 24.18
N ARG A 95 -14.99 -9.37 23.30
CA ARG A 95 -15.27 -9.15 21.87
C ARG A 95 -15.85 -10.38 21.20
N LEU A 96 -15.35 -11.57 21.52
CA LEU A 96 -15.84 -12.82 20.96
C LEU A 96 -17.27 -13.11 21.43
N GLN A 97 -17.55 -12.92 22.73
CA GLN A 97 -18.90 -13.05 23.28
C GLN A 97 -19.89 -12.09 22.61
N PHE A 98 -19.48 -10.85 22.35
CA PHE A 98 -20.28 -9.88 21.59
C PHE A 98 -20.53 -10.36 20.16
N CYS A 99 -19.49 -10.83 19.45
CA CYS A 99 -19.68 -11.35 18.09
C CYS A 99 -20.69 -12.52 18.07
N VAL A 100 -20.60 -13.45 19.02
CA VAL A 100 -21.51 -14.59 19.13
C VAL A 100 -22.94 -14.14 19.42
N SER A 101 -23.16 -13.14 20.28
CA SER A 101 -24.50 -12.63 20.58
C SER A 101 -25.17 -11.90 19.42
N MET A 102 -24.38 -11.49 18.41
CA MET A 102 -24.84 -10.85 17.19
C MET A 102 -25.18 -11.85 16.07
N VAL A 103 -24.91 -13.14 16.24
CA VAL A 103 -25.33 -14.20 15.31
C VAL A 103 -26.82 -14.52 15.52
N GLU A 104 -27.55 -14.74 14.44
CA GLU A 104 -28.97 -15.08 14.48
C GLU A 104 -29.16 -16.56 14.84
N PRO A 105 -29.85 -16.91 15.95
CA PRO A 105 -29.94 -18.30 16.42
C PRO A 105 -30.58 -19.26 15.41
N SER A 106 -31.54 -18.78 14.62
CA SER A 106 -32.24 -19.54 13.58
C SER A 106 -31.32 -19.95 12.42
N SER A 107 -30.24 -19.21 12.19
CA SER A 107 -29.31 -19.44 11.07
C SER A 107 -28.18 -20.41 11.40
N LEU A 108 -28.05 -20.84 12.66
CA LEU A 108 -26.94 -21.67 13.13
C LEU A 108 -26.90 -23.07 12.50
N GLN A 109 -28.05 -23.60 12.07
CA GLN A 109 -28.17 -24.97 11.53
C GLN A 109 -27.78 -25.06 10.05
N SER A 110 -27.77 -23.95 9.32
CA SER A 110 -27.37 -23.91 7.91
C SER A 110 -26.12 -23.05 7.74
N GLN A 111 -26.29 -21.76 7.54
CA GLN A 111 -25.23 -20.78 7.37
C GLN A 111 -25.42 -19.66 8.39
N PRO A 112 -24.53 -19.53 9.38
CA PRO A 112 -24.68 -18.53 10.42
C PRO A 112 -24.65 -17.13 9.82
N MET A 113 -25.73 -16.39 10.02
CA MET A 113 -25.88 -15.00 9.60
C MET A 113 -25.84 -14.09 10.82
N PHE A 114 -25.28 -12.89 10.64
CA PHE A 114 -25.39 -11.84 11.64
C PHE A 114 -26.78 -11.19 11.60
N LYS A 115 -27.25 -10.73 12.76
CA LYS A 115 -28.44 -9.89 12.86
C LYS A 115 -28.32 -8.73 11.88
N ARG A 116 -29.40 -8.42 11.18
CA ARG A 116 -29.41 -7.39 10.12
C ARG A 116 -29.25 -5.95 10.62
N MET A 117 -29.34 -5.73 11.94
CA MET A 117 -29.14 -4.45 12.63
C MET A 117 -29.96 -3.26 12.07
N TYR A 118 -31.13 -3.52 11.46
CA TYR A 118 -31.93 -2.45 10.85
C TYR A 118 -32.47 -1.41 11.84
N ASN A 119 -32.60 -1.78 13.11
CA ASN A 119 -33.06 -0.88 14.18
C ASN A 119 -31.89 -0.32 15.00
N TYR A 120 -30.66 -0.34 14.46
CA TYR A 120 -29.48 0.20 15.14
C TYR A 120 -29.06 1.52 14.51
N VAL A 121 -28.71 2.47 15.37
CA VAL A 121 -28.02 3.71 14.99
C VAL A 121 -26.59 3.58 15.46
N HIS A 122 -25.64 3.59 14.52
CA HIS A 122 -24.22 3.54 14.82
C HIS A 122 -23.70 4.96 15.05
N ILE A 123 -23.25 5.24 16.26
CA ILE A 123 -22.67 6.54 16.64
C ILE A 123 -21.18 6.34 16.86
N ASP A 124 -20.36 7.21 16.26
CA ASP A 124 -18.91 7.20 16.43
C ASP A 124 -18.36 8.63 16.55
N GLU A 125 -17.34 8.78 17.39
CA GLU A 125 -16.57 10.01 17.53
C GLU A 125 -15.18 9.81 16.93
N LYS A 126 -14.79 10.71 16.02
CA LYS A 126 -13.48 10.63 15.36
C LYS A 126 -12.73 11.95 15.44
N TRP A 127 -11.50 11.87 15.94
CA TRP A 127 -10.53 12.96 15.94
C TRP A 127 -9.74 12.99 14.63
N PHE A 128 -9.85 14.10 13.90
CA PHE A 128 -9.03 14.38 12.73
C PHE A 128 -7.90 15.32 13.12
N PHE A 129 -6.66 14.93 12.82
CA PHE A 129 -5.47 15.73 13.07
C PHE A 129 -5.17 16.57 11.83
N LEU A 130 -4.90 17.87 12.03
CA LEU A 130 -4.57 18.77 10.92
C LEU A 130 -3.25 18.38 10.23
N SER A 131 -2.30 17.83 10.98
CA SER A 131 -1.06 17.24 10.46
C SER A 131 -1.08 15.72 10.62
N LYS A 132 -0.61 15.00 9.59
CA LYS A 132 -0.45 13.53 9.63
C LYS A 132 0.64 13.14 10.63
N GLY A 133 0.36 12.12 11.46
CA GLY A 133 1.30 11.62 12.48
C GLY A 133 2.38 10.69 11.93
N ALA A 134 2.10 10.00 10.83
CA ALA A 134 3.07 9.25 10.04
C ALA A 134 2.92 9.68 8.59
N GLU A 135 4.03 10.00 7.95
CA GLU A 135 4.06 10.47 6.57
C GLU A 135 5.09 9.64 5.81
N ARG A 136 4.69 9.15 4.63
CA ARG A 136 5.55 8.28 3.82
C ARG A 136 6.58 9.13 3.10
N TYR A 137 7.76 8.56 2.95
CA TYR A 137 8.94 9.28 2.54
C TYR A 137 9.82 8.37 1.66
N TYR A 138 10.03 8.73 0.40
CA TYR A 138 11.06 8.12 -0.46
C TYR A 138 12.45 8.74 -0.21
N LEU A 139 13.35 7.94 0.36
CA LEU A 139 14.73 8.30 0.69
C LEU A 139 15.70 7.68 -0.33
N LEU A 140 16.84 8.32 -0.57
CA LEU A 140 17.98 7.69 -1.25
C LEU A 140 18.70 6.71 -0.30
N PRO A 141 19.40 5.67 -0.79
CA PRO A 141 20.03 4.65 0.06
C PRO A 141 21.05 5.19 1.09
N ALA A 142 21.69 6.32 0.79
CA ALA A 142 22.69 6.96 1.65
C ALA A 142 22.14 8.17 2.46
N GLU A 143 20.86 8.53 2.30
CA GLU A 143 20.28 9.72 2.92
C GLU A 143 19.84 9.42 4.35
N LYS A 144 20.22 10.32 5.29
CA LYS A 144 19.81 10.19 6.70
C LYS A 144 18.30 10.30 6.84
N GLU A 145 17.71 9.38 7.60
CA GLU A 145 16.29 9.42 7.94
C GLU A 145 15.90 10.77 8.54
N PRO A 146 14.73 11.27 8.16
CA PRO A 146 14.45 12.63 8.49
C PRO A 146 13.88 12.77 9.88
N HIS A 147 14.35 13.82 10.56
CA HIS A 147 13.96 14.01 11.94
C HIS A 147 12.76 14.95 12.03
N ARG A 148 11.57 14.36 12.24
CA ARG A 148 10.38 15.10 12.67
C ARG A 148 10.19 14.95 14.16
N THR A 149 10.43 16.03 14.89
CA THR A 149 10.16 16.08 16.33
C THR A 149 8.88 16.85 16.60
N CYS A 150 8.04 16.27 17.45
CA CYS A 150 6.96 16.95 18.14
C CYS A 150 7.03 16.49 19.59
N LYS A 151 6.92 17.43 20.53
CA LYS A 151 7.00 17.09 21.98
C LYS A 151 5.93 16.07 22.38
N SER A 152 4.75 16.11 21.76
CA SER A 152 3.70 15.09 21.91
C SER A 152 2.64 15.22 20.81
N LYS A 153 2.00 14.10 20.44
CA LYS A 153 0.81 14.07 19.55
C LYS A 153 -0.37 14.88 20.11
N LYS A 154 -0.35 15.22 21.42
CA LYS A 154 -1.36 16.07 22.06
C LYS A 154 -1.38 17.51 21.54
N PHE A 155 -0.23 18.05 21.12
CA PHE A 155 -0.10 19.45 20.68
C PHE A 155 -0.47 19.70 19.21
N ILE A 156 -0.74 18.65 18.44
CA ILE A 156 -1.21 18.80 17.05
C ILE A 156 -2.68 19.22 17.11
N THR A 157 -3.06 20.28 16.40
CA THR A 157 -4.45 20.74 16.27
C THR A 157 -5.35 19.62 15.78
N LYS A 158 -6.48 19.41 16.46
CA LYS A 158 -7.44 18.33 16.18
C LYS A 158 -8.84 18.89 16.10
N VAL A 159 -9.64 18.31 15.23
CA VAL A 159 -11.07 18.57 15.12
C VAL A 159 -11.82 17.27 15.40
N MET A 160 -12.84 17.33 16.25
CA MET A 160 -13.70 16.18 16.55
C MET A 160 -14.92 16.20 15.65
N PHE A 161 -15.25 15.05 15.08
CA PHE A 161 -16.49 14.84 14.36
C PHE A 161 -17.28 13.74 15.06
N LEU A 162 -18.54 14.03 15.36
CA LEU A 162 -19.52 13.05 15.79
C LEU A 162 -20.37 12.71 14.56
N ALA A 163 -20.49 11.42 14.26
CA ALA A 163 -21.33 10.94 13.17
C ALA A 163 -22.27 9.85 13.67
N ALA A 164 -23.53 9.94 13.26
CA ALA A 164 -24.53 8.91 13.46
C ALA A 164 -24.98 8.38 12.09
N VAL A 165 -24.91 7.07 11.91
CA VAL A 165 -25.33 6.40 10.68
C VAL A 165 -26.41 5.38 11.02
N ALA A 166 -27.55 5.51 10.37
CA ALA A 166 -28.66 4.58 10.43
C ALA A 166 -29.07 4.17 9.03
N ARG A 167 -29.78 3.05 8.91
CA ARG A 167 -30.39 2.67 7.65
C ARG A 167 -31.55 3.62 7.34
N PRO A 168 -31.67 4.15 6.11
CA PRO A 168 -32.83 4.94 5.75
C PRO A 168 -34.12 4.09 5.88
N PRO A 169 -35.23 4.69 6.35
CA PRO A 169 -36.51 4.02 6.35
C PRO A 169 -36.91 3.69 4.91
N ILE A 170 -37.50 2.50 4.73
CA ILE A 170 -38.09 2.05 3.46
C ILE A 170 -39.57 2.41 3.47
#